data_AF-A0A958T0I9-F1
#
_entry.id   AF-A0A958T0I9-F1
#
_cell.length_a   1.000
_cell.length_b   1.000
_cell.length_c   1.000
_cell.angle_alpha   90.00
_cell.angle_beta   90.00
_cell.angle_gamma   90.00
#
_symmetry.space_group_name_H-M   'P 1'
#
loop_
_entity.id
_entity.type
_entity.pdbx_description
1 polymer ?
#
loop_
_entity_poly.entity_id
_entity_poly.type
_entity_poly.pdbx_seq_one_letter_code
_entity_poly.pdbx_strand_id
1 'polypeptide(L)'
;KTKINVLAISDASDAFLRKIFTENEFNYNNYPSNALDFNTIDKQNIILLNEVKTISNALSTAFKEYKKNGGSVIVIPSPQAVLPSYNQFLAEESWQLGALSKTEKQITTIN
;
A
#
# COMPACT_ATOMS: atom_id res chain seq x y z
N LYS A 1 2.84 -14.89 -22.47
CA LYS A 1 2.77 -14.80 -21.00
C LYS A 1 1.77 -13.71 -20.64
N THR A 2 0.83 -13.98 -19.75
CA THR A 2 -0.07 -12.95 -19.21
C THR A 2 0.70 -12.14 -18.19
N LYS A 3 0.74 -10.81 -18.35
CA LYS A 3 1.38 -9.90 -17.38
C LYS A 3 0.48 -9.72 -16.16
N ILE A 4 1.08 -9.45 -15.00
CA ILE A 4 0.35 -9.21 -13.75
C ILE A 4 0.05 -7.71 -13.64
N ASN A 5 -1.21 -7.36 -13.42
CA ASN A 5 -1.64 -5.97 -13.22
C ASN A 5 -1.37 -5.54 -11.78
N VAL A 6 -0.56 -4.50 -11.61
CA VAL A 6 -0.17 -3.94 -10.31
C VAL A 6 -0.58 -2.49 -10.27
N LEU A 7 -1.40 -2.13 -9.29
CA LEU A 7 -1.83 -0.77 -9.04
C LEU A 7 -1.18 -0.27 -7.75
N ALA A 8 -0.33 0.74 -7.87
CA ALA A 8 0.18 1.48 -6.73
C ALA A 8 -0.62 2.76 -6.51
N ILE A 9 -0.82 3.08 -5.24
CA ILE A 9 -1.43 4.31 -4.78
C ILE A 9 -0.40 4.98 -3.92
N SER A 10 0.21 6.05 -4.43
CA SER A 10 1.37 6.68 -3.81
C SER A 10 1.14 8.16 -3.55
N ASP A 11 1.35 8.62 -2.32
CA ASP A 11 1.50 10.05 -2.01
C ASP A 11 2.98 10.49 -2.02
N ALA A 12 3.90 9.56 -2.33
CA ALA A 12 5.34 9.74 -2.39
C ALA A 12 5.96 9.16 -3.68
N SER A 13 7.28 9.21 -3.80
CA SER A 13 8.01 8.68 -4.95
C SER A 13 7.80 7.17 -5.13
N ASP A 14 7.57 6.73 -6.37
CA ASP A 14 7.41 5.33 -6.75
C ASP A 14 8.66 4.74 -7.41
N ALA A 15 9.78 5.48 -7.43
CA ALA A 15 10.97 5.10 -8.20
C ALA A 15 11.53 3.72 -7.82
N PHE A 16 11.42 3.32 -6.55
CA PHE A 16 11.86 1.99 -6.11
C PHE A 16 10.88 0.89 -6.56
N LEU A 17 9.59 1.18 -6.63
CA LEU A 17 8.57 0.25 -7.09
C LEU A 17 8.74 -0.07 -8.57
N ARG A 18 9.07 0.93 -9.38
CA ARG A 18 9.36 0.74 -10.82
C ARG A 18 10.56 -0.18 -11.07
N LYS A 19 11.51 -0.24 -10.13
CA LYS A 19 12.66 -1.17 -10.21
C LYS A 19 12.27 -2.61 -9.87
N ILE A 20 11.21 -2.80 -9.08
CA ILE A 20 10.71 -4.12 -8.67
C ILE A 20 9.70 -4.64 -9.72
N PHE A 21 8.75 -3.80 -10.12
CA PHE A 21 7.70 -4.14 -11.08
C PHE A 21 8.10 -3.75 -12.51
N THR A 22 8.98 -4.57 -13.09
CA THR A 22 9.49 -4.34 -14.45
C THR A 22 8.42 -4.61 -15.52
N GLU A 23 8.48 -3.84 -16.62
CA GLU A 23 7.49 -3.89 -17.71
C GLU A 23 7.42 -5.24 -18.44
N ASN A 24 8.46 -6.08 -18.31
CA ASN A 24 8.50 -7.39 -18.94
C ASN A 24 7.48 -8.36 -18.31
N GLU A 25 7.19 -8.22 -17.01
CA GLU A 25 6.36 -9.15 -16.25
C GLU A 25 5.10 -8.49 -15.68
N PHE A 26 5.13 -7.17 -15.48
CA PHE A 26 4.08 -6.43 -14.80
C PHE A 26 3.52 -5.29 -15.64
N ASN A 27 2.20 -5.07 -15.53
CA ASN A 27 1.55 -3.83 -15.93
C ASN A 27 1.43 -2.96 -14.68
N TYR A 28 2.46 -2.14 -14.42
CA TYR A 28 2.52 -1.27 -13.25
C TYR A 28 1.89 0.09 -13.56
N ASN A 29 0.85 0.45 -12.81
CA ASN A 29 0.27 1.78 -12.81
C ASN A 29 0.37 2.39 -11.43
N ASN A 30 0.66 3.69 -11.34
CA ASN A 30 0.72 4.41 -10.09
C ASN A 30 -0.15 5.66 -10.17
N TYR A 31 -1.00 5.87 -9.17
CA TYR A 31 -1.82 7.06 -9.05
C TYR A 31 -1.71 7.65 -7.64
N PRO A 32 -1.82 8.97 -7.49
CA PRO A 32 -1.99 9.56 -6.17
C PRO A 32 -3.34 9.15 -5.59
N SER A 33 -3.43 9.11 -4.25
CA SER A 33 -4.63 8.67 -3.53
C SER A 33 -5.89 9.45 -3.90
N ASN A 34 -5.75 10.71 -4.35
CA ASN A 34 -6.84 11.59 -4.77
C ASN A 34 -7.30 11.43 -6.23
N ALA A 35 -6.54 10.74 -7.07
CA ALA A 35 -6.84 10.54 -8.50
C ALA A 35 -7.16 9.07 -8.82
N LEU A 36 -7.41 8.27 -7.79
CA LEU A 36 -7.73 6.86 -7.96
C LEU A 36 -9.09 6.66 -8.61
N ASP A 37 -9.14 5.89 -9.69
CA ASP A 37 -10.38 5.36 -10.25
C ASP A 37 -10.72 4.01 -9.61
N PHE A 38 -11.71 4.02 -8.71
CA PHE A 38 -12.17 2.84 -8.00
C PHE A 38 -12.74 1.75 -8.93
N ASN A 39 -13.18 2.08 -10.15
CA ASN A 39 -13.68 1.11 -11.14
C ASN A 39 -12.58 0.28 -11.82
N THR A 40 -11.33 0.52 -11.44
CA THR A 40 -10.18 -0.21 -11.96
C THR A 40 -9.59 -1.18 -10.94
N ILE A 41 -10.02 -1.10 -9.67
CA ILE A 41 -9.52 -1.90 -8.54
C ILE A 41 -9.75 -3.39 -8.77
N ASP A 42 -10.94 -3.76 -9.24
CA ASP A 42 -11.35 -5.14 -9.54
C ASP A 42 -10.53 -5.81 -10.65
N LYS A 43 -9.93 -5.00 -11.54
CA LYS A 43 -9.10 -5.47 -12.67
C LYS A 43 -7.63 -5.69 -12.29
N GLN A 44 -7.25 -5.38 -11.06
CA GLN A 44 -5.86 -5.50 -10.58
C GLN A 44 -5.63 -6.85 -9.93
N ASN A 45 -4.44 -7.41 -10.10
CA ASN A 45 -4.02 -8.60 -9.37
C ASN A 45 -3.42 -8.26 -8.01
N ILE A 46 -2.76 -7.09 -7.92
CA ILE A 46 -2.13 -6.59 -6.70
C ILE A 46 -2.42 -5.10 -6.57
N ILE A 47 -2.80 -4.68 -5.37
CA ILE A 47 -2.93 -3.27 -5.00
C ILE A 47 -1.90 -2.94 -3.94
N LEU A 48 -1.18 -1.84 -4.12
CA LEU A 48 -0.13 -1.37 -3.23
C LEU A 48 -0.47 0.02 -2.70
N LEU A 49 -0.56 0.18 -1.39
CA LEU A 49 -0.60 1.48 -0.73
C LEU A 49 0.81 1.89 -0.37
N ASN A 50 1.37 2.85 -1.10
CA ASN A 50 2.74 3.30 -0.96
C ASN A 50 2.81 4.65 -0.26
N GLU A 51 3.15 4.63 1.03
CA GLU A 51 3.39 5.83 1.84
C GLU A 51 2.23 6.84 1.84
N VAL A 52 1.00 6.36 1.70
CA VAL A 52 -0.21 7.18 1.81
C VAL A 52 -0.33 7.74 3.23
N LYS A 53 -0.70 9.01 3.38
CA LYS A 53 -0.78 9.62 4.73
C LYS A 53 -2.01 9.17 5.50
N THR A 54 -3.14 9.09 4.81
CA THR A 54 -4.45 8.80 5.41
C THR A 54 -5.21 7.84 4.50
N ILE A 55 -5.72 6.74 5.07
CA ILE A 55 -6.61 5.83 4.36
C ILE A 55 -8.04 6.34 4.56
N SER A 56 -8.68 6.80 3.48
CA SER A 56 -10.07 7.28 3.53
C SER A 56 -11.04 6.11 3.72
N ASN A 57 -12.25 6.39 4.24
CA ASN A 57 -13.29 5.36 4.37
C ASN A 57 -13.65 4.74 3.01
N ALA A 58 -13.67 5.54 1.93
CA ALA A 58 -13.95 5.05 0.58
C ALA A 58 -12.88 4.05 0.09
N LEU A 59 -11.59 4.37 0.30
CA LEU A 59 -10.48 3.46 0.01
C LEU A 59 -10.58 2.18 0.83
N SER A 60 -10.86 2.33 2.13
CA SER A 60 -11.04 1.21 3.05
C SER A 60 -12.12 0.25 2.55
N THR A 61 -13.31 0.74 2.22
CA THR A 61 -14.41 -0.09 1.70
C THR A 61 -14.06 -0.76 0.37
N ALA A 62 -13.50 -0.01 -0.58
CA ALA A 62 -13.15 -0.57 -1.89
C ALA A 62 -12.09 -1.69 -1.80
N PHE A 63 -11.08 -1.53 -0.94
CA PHE A 63 -10.07 -2.56 -0.73
C PHE A 63 -10.58 -3.76 0.04
N LYS A 64 -11.56 -3.58 0.94
CA LYS A 64 -12.22 -4.70 1.63
C LYS A 64 -12.99 -5.57 0.65
N GLU A 65 -13.76 -4.97 -0.24
CA GLU A 65 -14.46 -5.69 -1.30
C GLU A 65 -13.48 -6.40 -2.24
N TYR A 66 -12.42 -5.71 -2.66
CA TYR A 66 -11.36 -6.29 -3.47
C TYR A 66 -10.69 -7.49 -2.80
N LYS A 67 -10.34 -7.37 -1.52
CA LYS A 67 -9.71 -8.46 -0.75
C LYS A 67 -10.66 -9.63 -0.57
N LYS A 68 -11.95 -9.38 -0.32
CA LYS A 68 -12.98 -10.42 -0.24
C LYS A 68 -13.11 -11.23 -1.54
N ASN A 69 -12.83 -10.60 -2.69
CA ASN A 69 -12.78 -11.27 -3.99
C ASN A 69 -11.46 -12.03 -4.26
N GLY A 70 -10.61 -12.21 -3.24
CA GLY A 70 -9.33 -12.91 -3.36
C GLY A 70 -8.16 -12.03 -3.82
N GLY A 71 -8.39 -10.71 -3.90
CA GLY A 71 -7.36 -9.73 -4.23
C GLY A 71 -6.30 -9.58 -3.12
N SER A 72 -5.08 -9.23 -3.52
CA SER A 72 -3.97 -9.00 -2.57
C SER A 72 -3.68 -7.51 -2.42
N VAL A 73 -3.70 -7.02 -1.18
CA VAL A 73 -3.37 -5.64 -0.83
C VAL A 73 -2.09 -5.61 -0.01
N ILE A 74 -1.13 -4.81 -0.45
CA ILE A 74 0.14 -4.57 0.24
C ILE A 74 0.13 -3.15 0.76
N VAL A 75 0.57 -2.95 2.01
CA VAL A 75 0.59 -1.64 2.65
C VAL A 75 2.00 -1.30 3.10
N ILE A 76 2.54 -0.21 2.56
CA ILE A 76 3.77 0.44 2.98
C ILE A 76 3.35 1.72 3.72
N PRO A 77 3.41 1.75 5.06
CA PRO A 77 2.95 2.90 5.82
C PRO A 77 3.87 4.11 5.60
N SER A 78 3.28 5.30 5.53
CA SER A 78 4.04 6.55 5.52
C SER A 78 4.72 6.79 6.88
N PRO A 79 5.91 7.40 6.93
CA PRO A 79 6.46 7.95 8.18
C PRO A 79 5.55 9.01 8.83
N GLN A 80 4.63 9.59 8.06
CA GLN A 80 3.62 10.56 8.49
C GLN A 80 2.20 9.95 8.54
N ALA A 81 2.09 8.62 8.65
CA ALA A 81 0.81 7.93 8.66
C ALA A 81 -0.09 8.36 9.82
N VAL A 82 -1.37 8.62 9.52
CA VAL A 82 -2.39 8.93 10.52
C VAL A 82 -2.89 7.62 11.14
N LEU A 83 -2.34 7.27 12.32
CA LEU A 83 -2.61 6.00 13.02
C LEU A 83 -4.08 5.63 13.14
N PRO A 84 -5.02 6.55 13.49
CA PRO A 84 -6.44 6.19 13.56
C PRO A 84 -6.99 5.67 12.23
N SER A 85 -6.60 6.27 11.11
CA SER A 85 -7.08 5.84 9.77
C SER A 85 -6.54 4.45 9.40
N TYR A 86 -5.27 4.18 9.71
CA TYR A 86 -4.65 2.88 9.49
C TYR A 86 -5.23 1.80 10.39
N ASN A 87 -5.41 2.08 11.68
CA ASN A 87 -5.97 1.12 12.63
C ASN A 87 -7.43 0.80 12.29
N GLN A 88 -8.21 1.77 11.81
CA GLN A 88 -9.56 1.50 11.32
C GLN A 88 -9.58 0.58 10.09
N PHE A 89 -8.61 0.73 9.19
CA PHE A 89 -8.47 -0.15 8.02
C PHE A 89 -7.98 -1.56 8.42
N LEU A 90 -6.99 -1.64 9.31
CA LEU A 90 -6.32 -2.88 9.70
C LEU A 90 -7.07 -3.69 10.77
N ALA A 91 -8.00 -3.07 11.50
CA ALA A 91 -8.75 -3.71 12.59
C ALA A 91 -9.50 -4.97 12.14
N GLU A 92 -9.95 -5.04 10.89
CA GLU A 92 -10.65 -6.22 10.36
C GLU A 92 -9.77 -7.47 10.31
N GLU A 93 -8.45 -7.28 10.19
CA GLU A 93 -7.45 -8.33 10.17
C GLU A 93 -6.82 -8.56 11.55
N SER A 94 -7.39 -7.94 12.59
CA SER A 94 -6.81 -7.90 13.93
C SER A 94 -5.38 -7.34 13.95
N TRP A 95 -5.03 -6.50 12.98
CA TRP A 95 -3.74 -5.83 12.90
C TRP A 95 -3.86 -4.40 13.44
N GLN A 96 -2.79 -3.92 14.06
CA GLN A 96 -2.69 -2.56 14.55
C GLN A 96 -1.32 -1.99 14.22
N LEU A 97 -1.32 -0.76 13.71
CA LEU A 97 -0.12 0.01 13.47
C LEU A 97 0.22 0.78 14.76
N GLY A 98 1.40 0.48 15.32
CA GLY A 98 1.95 1.23 16.44
C GLY A 98 2.55 2.56 15.99
N ALA A 99 2.82 3.44 16.96
CA ALA A 99 3.55 4.68 16.68
C ALA A 99 4.95 4.39 16.14
N LEU A 100 5.44 5.28 15.27
CA LEU A 100 6.78 5.17 14.71
C LEU A 100 7.83 5.17 15.83
N SER A 101 8.51 4.05 16.00
CA SER A 101 9.60 3.94 16.97
C SER A 101 10.85 4.59 16.39
N LYS A 102 11.19 5.78 16.90
CA LYS A 102 12.42 6.52 16.57
C LYS A 102 13.57 6.16 17.51
N THR A 103 13.55 4.98 18.12
CA THR A 103 14.67 4.54 18.94
C THR A 103 15.89 4.39 18.05
N GLU A 104 16.94 5.16 18.32
CA GLU A 104 18.25 4.96 17.71
C GLU A 104 18.66 3.51 17.93
N LYS A 105 18.81 2.76 16.85
CA LYS A 105 19.44 1.45 16.92
C LYS A 105 20.92 1.70 17.13
N GLN A 106 21.37 1.65 18.39
CA GLN A 106 22.79 1.72 18.67
C GLN A 106 23.47 0.53 17.95
N ILE A 107 24.33 0.85 17.00
CA ILE A 107 25.21 -0.14 16.36
C ILE A 107 26.20 -0.54 17.45
N THR A 108 25.90 -1.61 18.18
CA THR A 108 26.87 -2.18 19.11
C THR A 108 27.98 -2.81 18.26
N THR A 109 29.20 -2.30 18.40
CA THR A 109 30.41 -2.82 17.79
C THR A 109 30.48 -4.34 17.98
N ILE A 110 30.54 -5.09 16.89
CA ILE A 110 30.90 -6.50 16.92
C ILE A 110 32.43 -6.54 17.07
N ASN A 111 32.93 -7.06 18.19
CA ASN A 111 34.35 -7.41 18.39
C ASN A 111 34.58 -8.88 18.04
#